data_AF-A0A7Z9H4K1-F1
#
_entry.id   AF-A0A7Z9H4K1-F1
#
_cell.length_a   1.000
_cell.length_b   1.000
_cell.length_c   1.000
_cell.angle_alpha   90.00
_cell.angle_beta   90.00
_cell.angle_gamma   90.00
#
_symmetry.space_group_name_H-M   'P 1'
#
loop_
_entity.id
_entity.type
_entity.pdbx_description
1 polymer ?
#
loop_
_entity_poly.entity_id
_entity_poly.type
_entity_poly.pdbx_seq_one_letter_code
_entity_poly.pdbx_strand_id
1 'polypeptide(L)'
;MISAAVLAVPDCGPRLRKLSGLGEGDGEEARLLRERLETTIQEVIGSAWDALCFSLERLIVSCLRLEIELALTNPGLPHGFPRQEEWPRLSTEFSGAPLARWFDPVASVLRQQIGLEEKPCGDSEEAVQILGCDVKDLGKNGEVVAAGDGEIDLVAALSQVPSEALRSLELPQGCPMSEIKRACDYLRGAHLDGDPPSPPCDPFPIIGSPPEE
;
A
#
# COMPACT_ATOMS: atom_id res chain seq x y z
N MET A 1 -25.00 0.30 3.61
CA MET A 1 -24.41 -0.65 2.64
C MET A 1 -24.11 0.12 1.37
N ILE A 2 -22.86 0.57 1.20
CA ILE A 2 -22.41 1.06 -0.11
C ILE A 2 -21.91 -0.19 -0.82
N SER A 3 -22.76 -0.74 -1.68
CA SER A 3 -22.31 -1.73 -2.66
C SER A 3 -21.49 -0.96 -3.67
N ALA A 4 -20.17 -0.87 -3.45
CA ALA A 4 -19.27 -0.62 -4.55
C ALA A 4 -19.64 -1.67 -5.60
N ALA A 5 -20.01 -1.22 -6.80
CA ALA A 5 -20.10 -2.14 -7.92
C ALA A 5 -18.70 -2.75 -8.02
N VAL A 6 -18.55 -3.98 -7.50
CA VAL A 6 -17.45 -4.85 -7.88
C VAL A 6 -17.75 -5.16 -9.34
N LEU A 7 -17.38 -4.23 -10.22
CA LEU A 7 -17.32 -4.48 -11.63
C LEU A 7 -16.47 -5.72 -11.74
N ALA A 8 -17.06 -6.78 -12.29
CA ALA A 8 -16.44 -8.09 -12.40
C ALA A 8 -15.31 -8.02 -13.43
N VAL A 9 -14.23 -7.33 -13.07
CA VAL A 9 -12.99 -7.33 -13.82
C VAL A 9 -12.40 -8.73 -13.63
N PRO A 10 -12.13 -9.46 -14.71
CA PRO A 10 -11.47 -10.75 -14.60
C PRO A 10 -10.16 -10.57 -13.84
N ASP A 11 -9.97 -11.30 -12.74
CA ASP A 11 -8.70 -11.29 -12.03
C ASP A 11 -7.66 -12.09 -12.82
N CYS A 12 -7.09 -11.44 -13.84
CA CYS A 12 -5.99 -11.96 -14.63
C CYS A 12 -4.67 -11.93 -13.85
N GLY A 13 -4.63 -11.33 -12.66
CA GLY A 13 -3.43 -11.13 -11.84
C GLY A 13 -2.67 -12.43 -11.54
N PRO A 14 -3.31 -13.47 -10.99
CA PRO A 14 -2.66 -14.75 -10.73
C PRO A 14 -2.06 -15.40 -11.98
N ARG A 15 -2.74 -15.28 -13.13
CA ARG A 15 -2.30 -15.87 -14.40
C ARG A 15 -1.12 -15.10 -14.99
N LEU A 16 -1.18 -13.77 -14.99
CA LEU A 16 -0.07 -12.91 -15.41
C LEU A 16 1.17 -13.13 -14.53
N ARG A 17 1.01 -13.23 -13.21
CA ARG A 17 2.12 -13.55 -12.29
C ARG A 17 2.74 -14.90 -12.59
N LYS A 18 1.92 -15.92 -12.88
CA LYS A 18 2.41 -17.25 -13.26
C LYS A 18 3.23 -17.19 -14.56
N LEU A 19 2.75 -16.46 -15.57
CA LEU A 19 3.49 -16.30 -16.84
C LEU A 19 4.80 -15.55 -16.64
N SER A 20 4.80 -14.47 -15.84
CA SER A 20 6.03 -13.74 -15.49
C SER A 20 7.03 -14.63 -14.74
N GLY A 21 6.59 -15.42 -13.74
CA GLY A 21 7.44 -16.34 -12.99
C GLY A 21 8.01 -17.50 -13.81
N LEU A 22 7.40 -17.83 -14.95
CA LEU A 22 7.90 -18.83 -15.90
C LEU A 22 8.88 -18.26 -16.94
N GLY A 23 9.18 -16.96 -16.89
CA GLY A 23 9.95 -16.27 -17.94
C GLY A 23 9.18 -16.06 -19.24
N GLU A 24 7.86 -16.29 -19.23
CA GLU A 24 6.93 -16.07 -20.35
C GLU A 24 6.20 -14.73 -20.22
N GLY A 25 6.70 -13.84 -19.37
CA GLY A 25 6.11 -12.52 -19.09
C GLY A 25 5.95 -11.65 -20.34
N ASP A 26 6.73 -11.90 -21.39
CA ASP A 26 6.65 -11.19 -22.67
C ASP A 26 6.10 -12.05 -23.82
N GLY A 27 5.56 -13.23 -23.49
CA GLY A 27 4.90 -14.10 -24.44
C GLY A 27 3.60 -13.48 -24.97
N GLU A 28 3.15 -13.96 -26.14
CA GLU A 28 1.93 -13.48 -26.79
C GLU A 28 0.69 -13.59 -25.88
N GLU A 29 0.61 -14.64 -25.05
CA GLU A 29 -0.47 -14.80 -24.08
C GLU A 29 -0.44 -13.70 -23.01
N ALA A 30 0.73 -13.38 -22.44
CA ALA A 30 0.87 -12.33 -21.44
C ALA A 30 0.50 -10.96 -22.02
N ARG A 31 0.94 -10.68 -23.26
CA ARG A 31 0.60 -9.45 -24.00
C ARG A 31 -0.91 -9.29 -24.19
N LEU A 32 -1.59 -10.32 -24.71
CA LEU A 32 -3.04 -10.30 -24.91
C LEU A 32 -3.81 -10.15 -23.59
N LEU A 33 -3.32 -10.76 -22.50
CA LEU A 33 -3.92 -10.61 -21.18
C LEU A 33 -3.77 -9.19 -20.62
N ARG A 34 -2.60 -8.56 -20.81
CA ARG A 34 -2.38 -7.15 -20.43
C ARG A 34 -3.27 -6.21 -21.23
N GLU A 35 -3.30 -6.35 -22.56
CA GLU A 35 -4.14 -5.52 -23.44
C GLU A 35 -5.63 -5.62 -23.05
N ARG A 36 -6.11 -6.84 -22.77
CA ARG A 36 -7.49 -7.05 -22.31
C ARG A 36 -7.75 -6.40 -20.96
N LEU A 37 -6.84 -6.57 -20.00
CA LEU A 37 -6.95 -5.97 -18.68
C LEU A 37 -6.99 -4.44 -18.77
N GLU A 38 -6.10 -3.85 -19.56
CA GLU A 38 -6.02 -2.40 -19.75
C GLU A 38 -7.27 -1.85 -20.41
N THR A 39 -7.82 -2.56 -21.41
CA THR A 39 -9.12 -2.22 -22.01
C THR A 39 -10.22 -2.21 -20.96
N THR A 40 -10.31 -3.25 -20.13
CA THR A 40 -11.30 -3.32 -19.06
C THR A 40 -11.11 -2.22 -18.02
N ILE A 41 -9.87 -1.87 -17.66
CA ILE A 41 -9.58 -0.75 -16.75
C ILE A 41 -10.08 0.56 -17.36
N GLN A 42 -9.79 0.84 -18.64
CA GLN A 42 -10.23 2.06 -19.32
C GLN A 42 -11.75 2.18 -19.42
N GLU A 43 -12.47 1.07 -19.54
CA GLU A 43 -13.94 1.07 -19.54
C GLU A 43 -14.54 1.48 -18.19
N VAL A 44 -13.85 1.17 -17.08
CA VAL A 44 -14.39 1.37 -15.73
C VAL A 44 -13.80 2.55 -14.99
N ILE A 45 -12.63 3.06 -15.41
CA ILE A 45 -11.83 4.04 -14.68
C ILE A 45 -12.62 5.31 -14.32
N GLY A 46 -13.43 5.83 -15.25
CA GLY A 46 -14.25 7.02 -14.99
C GLY A 46 -15.24 6.80 -13.85
N SER A 47 -16.01 5.71 -13.93
CA SER A 47 -16.99 5.37 -12.89
C SER A 47 -16.36 5.01 -11.55
N ALA A 48 -15.20 4.33 -11.57
CA ALA A 48 -14.44 3.98 -10.38
C ALA A 48 -13.86 5.23 -9.71
N TRP A 49 -13.37 6.17 -10.51
CA TRP A 49 -12.87 7.47 -10.03
C TRP A 49 -13.96 8.28 -9.36
N ASP A 50 -15.12 8.43 -10.00
CA ASP A 50 -16.25 9.16 -9.42
C ASP A 50 -16.72 8.52 -8.11
N ALA A 51 -16.76 7.18 -8.05
CA ALA A 51 -17.12 6.44 -6.85
C ALA A 51 -16.08 6.61 -5.73
N LEU A 52 -14.79 6.64 -6.07
CA LEU A 52 -13.71 6.92 -5.12
C LEU A 52 -13.86 8.32 -4.55
N CYS A 53 -13.97 9.35 -5.40
CA CYS A 53 -14.11 10.74 -4.95
C CYS A 53 -15.34 10.92 -4.05
N PHE A 54 -16.50 10.40 -4.49
CA PHE A 54 -17.73 10.46 -3.69
C PHE A 54 -17.58 9.79 -2.31
N SER A 55 -16.83 8.68 -2.24
CA SER A 55 -16.58 7.99 -0.98
C SER A 55 -15.60 8.78 -0.10
N LEU A 56 -14.55 9.33 -0.69
CA LEU A 56 -13.53 10.11 0.01
C LEU A 56 -14.08 11.38 0.62
N GLU A 57 -14.90 12.15 -0.09
CA GLU A 57 -15.54 13.36 0.45
C GLU A 57 -16.23 13.09 1.80
N ARG A 58 -16.97 11.98 1.88
CA ARG A 58 -17.72 11.59 3.08
C ARG A 58 -16.82 11.12 4.21
N LEU A 59 -15.76 10.38 3.88
CA LEU A 59 -14.77 9.92 4.86
C LEU A 59 -13.96 11.11 5.39
N ILE A 60 -13.52 12.02 4.52
CA ILE A 60 -12.78 13.23 4.88
C ILE A 60 -13.57 14.11 5.86
N VAL A 61 -14.86 14.33 5.62
CA VAL A 61 -15.71 15.08 6.57
C VAL A 61 -15.74 14.41 7.95
N SER A 62 -15.75 13.08 7.99
CA SER A 62 -15.73 12.32 9.24
C SER A 62 -14.36 12.41 9.92
N CYS A 63 -13.27 12.30 9.15
CA CYS A 63 -11.90 12.42 9.64
C CYS A 63 -11.63 13.81 10.25
N LEU A 64 -12.06 14.88 9.58
CA LEU A 64 -11.96 16.25 10.10
C LEU A 64 -12.69 16.42 11.45
N ARG A 65 -13.86 15.81 11.61
CA ARG A 65 -14.64 15.87 12.87
C ARG A 65 -14.00 15.09 14.01
N LEU A 66 -13.26 14.03 13.68
CA LEU A 66 -12.60 13.16 14.65
C LEU A 66 -11.14 13.55 14.86
N GLU A 67 -10.64 14.56 14.14
CA GLU A 67 -9.24 14.99 14.14
C GLU A 67 -8.28 13.84 13.85
N ILE A 68 -8.65 12.99 12.88
CA ILE A 68 -7.82 11.87 12.41
C ILE A 68 -7.41 12.09 10.95
N GLU A 69 -6.26 11.51 10.58
CA GLU A 69 -5.81 11.45 9.20
C GLU A 69 -6.38 10.23 8.48
N LEU A 70 -6.60 10.37 7.18
CA LEU A 70 -7.01 9.30 6.29
C LEU A 70 -5.85 8.98 5.35
N ALA A 71 -5.48 7.71 5.22
CA ALA A 71 -4.50 7.28 4.24
C ALA A 71 -5.09 6.25 3.28
N LEU A 72 -4.77 6.39 2.00
CA LEU A 72 -5.11 5.42 0.96
C LEU A 72 -3.91 4.56 0.62
N THR A 73 -4.12 3.24 0.55
CA THR A 73 -3.09 2.31 0.11
C THR A 73 -3.03 2.19 -1.40
N ASN A 74 -1.82 2.01 -1.96
CA ASN A 74 -1.70 1.59 -3.36
C ASN A 74 -2.07 0.10 -3.48
N PRO A 75 -3.12 -0.26 -4.24
CA PRO A 75 -3.64 -1.61 -4.23
C PRO A 75 -2.82 -2.54 -5.11
N GLY A 76 -2.49 -3.74 -4.62
CA GLY A 76 -1.82 -4.78 -5.39
C GLY A 76 -2.71 -5.48 -6.42
N LEU A 77 -4.00 -5.15 -6.46
CA LEU A 77 -4.94 -5.68 -7.45
C LEU A 77 -4.76 -4.99 -8.81
N PRO A 78 -4.84 -5.72 -9.93
CA PRO A 78 -4.64 -5.16 -11.26
C PRO A 78 -5.56 -3.97 -11.59
N HIS A 79 -6.81 -4.02 -11.13
CA HIS A 79 -7.83 -2.99 -11.34
C HIS A 79 -8.02 -2.06 -10.14
N GLY A 80 -7.14 -2.15 -9.14
CA GLY A 80 -7.22 -1.32 -7.95
C GLY A 80 -6.78 0.11 -8.24
N PHE A 81 -7.45 1.05 -7.56
CA PHE A 81 -7.15 2.49 -7.54
C PHE A 81 -6.87 2.98 -6.11
N PRO A 82 -6.08 4.06 -5.94
CA PRO A 82 -5.34 4.80 -6.96
C PRO A 82 -4.08 4.07 -7.45
N ARG A 83 -3.71 4.22 -8.72
CA ARG A 83 -2.42 3.80 -9.30
C ARG A 83 -1.42 4.96 -9.21
N GLN A 84 -0.17 4.70 -9.60
CA GLN A 84 0.88 5.70 -9.48
C GLN A 84 0.53 7.01 -10.19
N GLU A 85 -0.01 6.96 -11.40
CA GLU A 85 -0.35 8.17 -12.17
C GLU A 85 -1.57 8.95 -11.65
N GLU A 86 -2.42 8.38 -10.80
CA GLU A 86 -3.59 9.11 -10.27
C GLU A 86 -3.32 9.89 -8.98
N TRP A 87 -2.21 9.63 -8.30
CA TRP A 87 -1.87 10.34 -7.07
C TRP A 87 -1.80 11.87 -7.22
N PRO A 88 -1.19 12.44 -8.28
CA PRO A 88 -1.22 13.88 -8.53
C PRO A 88 -2.62 14.47 -8.61
N ARG A 89 -3.53 13.73 -9.27
CA ARG A 89 -4.93 14.14 -9.44
C ARG A 89 -5.65 14.10 -8.10
N LEU A 90 -5.47 13.04 -7.30
CA LEU A 90 -6.03 12.96 -5.94
C LEU A 90 -5.53 14.11 -5.06
N SER A 91 -4.23 14.40 -5.11
CA SER A 91 -3.61 15.47 -4.34
C SER A 91 -4.19 16.85 -4.68
N THR A 92 -4.48 17.07 -5.96
CA THR A 92 -5.05 18.33 -6.44
C THR A 92 -6.52 18.46 -6.03
N GLU A 93 -7.32 17.40 -6.25
CA GLU A 93 -8.75 17.39 -5.96
C GLU A 93 -9.05 17.56 -4.47
N PHE A 94 -8.26 16.90 -3.61
CA PHE A 94 -8.42 16.91 -2.16
C PHE A 94 -7.38 17.78 -1.44
N SER A 95 -6.90 18.84 -2.12
CA SER A 95 -5.91 19.75 -1.54
C SER A 95 -6.41 20.36 -0.22
N GLY A 96 -5.60 20.23 0.83
CA GLY A 96 -5.94 20.68 2.19
C GLY A 96 -6.82 19.73 3.01
N ALA A 97 -7.26 18.60 2.44
CA ALA A 97 -7.90 17.54 3.21
C ALA A 97 -6.84 16.75 4.02
N PRO A 98 -7.23 16.09 5.13
CA PRO A 98 -6.36 15.18 5.89
C PRO A 98 -6.24 13.83 5.15
N LEU A 99 -5.87 13.88 3.86
CA LEU A 99 -5.72 12.73 2.98
C LEU A 99 -4.25 12.54 2.63
N ALA A 100 -3.72 11.38 2.98
CA ALA A 100 -2.34 10.99 2.77
C ALA A 100 -2.26 9.66 2.01
N ARG A 101 -1.03 9.24 1.71
CA ARG A 101 -0.71 7.93 1.12
C ARG A 101 -0.24 6.96 2.21
N TRP A 102 -0.75 5.74 2.14
CA TRP A 102 -0.20 4.58 2.81
C TRP A 102 0.56 3.75 1.77
N PHE A 103 1.86 3.57 1.92
CA PHE A 103 2.66 2.89 0.91
C PHE A 103 2.70 1.37 1.15
N ASP A 104 2.39 0.58 0.12
CA ASP A 104 2.60 -0.88 0.13
C ASP A 104 3.64 -1.24 -0.95
N PRO A 105 4.89 -1.54 -0.57
CA PRO A 105 5.94 -1.87 -1.54
C PRO A 105 5.68 -3.20 -2.26
N VAL A 106 5.05 -4.18 -1.59
CA VAL A 106 4.69 -5.47 -2.21
C VAL A 106 3.65 -5.24 -3.32
N ALA A 107 2.64 -4.41 -3.06
CA ALA A 107 1.64 -4.07 -4.06
C ALA A 107 2.27 -3.43 -5.32
N SER A 108 3.24 -2.55 -5.16
CA SER A 108 3.98 -1.96 -6.29
C SER A 108 4.78 -2.99 -7.08
N VAL A 109 5.54 -3.85 -6.39
CA VAL A 109 6.31 -4.93 -7.05
C VAL A 109 5.38 -5.88 -7.80
N LEU A 110 4.24 -6.25 -7.22
CA LEU A 110 3.27 -7.13 -7.87
C LEU A 110 2.70 -6.52 -9.16
N ARG A 111 2.46 -5.20 -9.20
CA ARG A 111 1.98 -4.49 -10.39
C ARG A 111 3.06 -4.35 -11.46
N GLN A 112 4.30 -4.13 -11.05
CA GLN A 112 5.45 -4.13 -11.95
C GLN A 112 5.66 -5.50 -12.61
N GLN A 113 5.60 -6.59 -11.84
CA GLN A 113 5.75 -7.95 -12.35
C GLN A 113 4.73 -8.32 -13.43
N ILE A 114 3.53 -7.74 -13.38
CA ILE A 114 2.49 -7.97 -14.39
C ILE A 114 2.48 -6.92 -15.50
N GLY A 115 3.43 -5.97 -15.49
CA GLY A 115 3.61 -4.95 -16.53
C GLY A 115 2.56 -3.83 -16.50
N LEU A 116 1.94 -3.56 -15.35
CA LEU A 116 1.02 -2.43 -15.18
C LEU A 116 1.72 -1.15 -14.71
N GLU A 117 2.91 -1.29 -14.14
CA GLU A 117 3.74 -0.16 -13.71
C GLU A 117 5.15 -0.37 -14.27
N GLU A 118 5.71 0.65 -14.92
CA GLU A 118 7.09 0.59 -15.43
C GLU A 118 8.11 0.70 -14.30
N LYS A 119 7.74 1.43 -13.24
CA LYS A 119 8.59 1.76 -12.09
C LYS A 119 7.87 1.41 -10.80
N PRO A 120 8.59 1.04 -9.73
CA PRO A 120 8.00 0.93 -8.41
C PRO A 120 7.39 2.27 -7.98
N CYS A 121 6.25 2.22 -7.30
CA CYS A 121 5.47 3.40 -6.96
C CYS A 121 6.23 4.29 -5.96
N GLY A 122 6.69 5.46 -6.40
CA GLY A 122 7.28 6.51 -5.57
C GLY A 122 8.44 7.31 -6.18
N ASP A 123 8.74 7.04 -7.45
CA ASP A 123 9.51 7.93 -8.33
C ASP A 123 8.80 9.25 -8.71
N SER A 124 7.59 9.53 -8.20
CA SER A 124 6.84 10.73 -8.59
C SER A 124 7.30 11.95 -7.79
N GLU A 125 7.78 12.98 -8.49
CA GLU A 125 8.21 14.27 -7.93
C GLU A 125 7.07 15.05 -7.22
N GLU A 126 5.81 14.65 -7.42
CA GLU A 126 4.64 15.28 -6.79
C GLU A 126 4.32 14.60 -5.45
N ALA A 127 4.82 15.22 -4.38
CA ALA A 127 4.81 14.73 -3.02
C ALA A 127 3.39 14.70 -2.41
N VAL A 128 2.63 13.64 -2.67
CA VAL A 128 1.55 13.24 -1.75
C VAL A 128 2.23 12.78 -0.45
N GLN A 129 1.86 13.41 0.67
CA GLN A 129 2.39 13.06 1.98
C GLN A 129 2.21 11.56 2.23
N ILE A 130 3.30 10.85 2.51
CA ILE A 130 3.25 9.45 2.94
C ILE A 130 3.09 9.45 4.45
N LEU A 131 1.94 8.99 4.93
CA LEU A 131 1.65 8.90 6.37
C LEU A 131 2.25 7.63 6.99
N GLY A 132 2.34 6.57 6.21
CA GLY A 132 2.88 5.30 6.67
C GLY A 132 3.06 4.30 5.55
N CYS A 133 3.55 3.12 5.89
CA CYS A 133 3.70 2.02 4.95
C CYS A 133 3.52 0.65 5.62
N ASP A 134 3.10 -0.31 4.80
CA ASP A 134 3.18 -1.72 5.15
C ASP A 134 4.60 -2.22 4.92
N VAL A 135 5.08 -3.01 5.87
CA VAL A 135 6.40 -3.63 5.86
C VAL A 135 6.18 -5.12 5.84
N LYS A 136 6.29 -5.68 4.64
CA LYS A 136 6.15 -7.10 4.31
C LYS A 136 6.99 -7.38 3.09
N ASP A 137 7.27 -8.65 2.84
CA ASP A 137 8.10 -9.09 1.73
C ASP A 137 7.32 -10.04 0.82
N LEU A 138 7.89 -10.32 -0.35
CA LEU A 138 7.32 -11.22 -1.34
C LEU A 138 8.26 -12.41 -1.54
N GLY A 139 7.76 -13.61 -1.24
CA GLY A 139 8.45 -14.86 -1.52
C GLY A 139 8.51 -15.19 -3.00
N LYS A 140 9.31 -16.20 -3.33
CA LYS A 140 9.60 -16.64 -4.71
C LYS A 140 8.39 -17.00 -5.55
N ASN A 141 7.29 -17.41 -4.92
CA ASN A 141 6.08 -17.81 -5.64
C ASN A 141 4.99 -16.72 -5.60
N GLY A 142 5.36 -15.51 -5.17
CA GLY A 142 4.43 -14.38 -5.04
C GLY A 142 3.58 -14.43 -3.77
N GLU A 143 3.94 -15.25 -2.79
CA GLU A 143 3.33 -15.27 -1.47
C GLU A 143 3.86 -14.14 -0.58
N VAL A 144 3.00 -13.52 0.21
CA VAL A 144 3.44 -12.54 1.21
C VAL A 144 4.16 -13.29 2.34
N VAL A 145 5.37 -12.83 2.67
CA VAL A 145 6.19 -13.37 3.76
C VAL A 145 6.63 -12.24 4.69
N ALA A 146 7.23 -12.62 5.82
CA ALA A 146 7.76 -11.65 6.77
C ALA A 146 8.92 -10.85 6.16
N ALA A 147 9.08 -9.60 6.60
CA ALA A 147 10.16 -8.73 6.16
C ALA A 147 11.54 -9.39 6.31
N GLY A 148 12.32 -9.44 5.23
CA GLY A 148 13.67 -10.03 5.20
C GLY A 148 13.72 -11.51 4.83
N ASP A 149 12.57 -12.18 4.68
CA ASP A 149 12.49 -13.57 4.21
C ASP A 149 12.13 -13.69 2.71
N GLY A 150 11.90 -12.58 2.01
CA GLY A 150 11.50 -12.55 0.60
C GLY A 150 12.58 -12.01 -0.33
N GLU A 151 12.13 -11.52 -1.49
CA GLU A 151 13.00 -11.07 -2.60
C GLU A 151 12.94 -9.56 -2.85
N ILE A 152 12.10 -8.81 -2.13
CA ILE A 152 12.02 -7.36 -2.31
C ILE A 152 13.24 -6.70 -1.66
N ASP A 153 13.90 -5.82 -2.39
CA ASP A 153 14.87 -4.89 -1.80
C ASP A 153 14.11 -3.83 -0.98
N LEU A 154 13.81 -4.17 0.28
CA LEU A 154 13.07 -3.31 1.19
C LEU A 154 13.81 -2.01 1.52
N VAL A 155 15.16 -2.01 1.47
CA VAL A 155 15.95 -0.81 1.68
C VAL A 155 15.72 0.17 0.53
N ALA A 156 15.81 -0.29 -0.71
CA ALA A 156 15.50 0.53 -1.86
C ALA A 156 14.03 0.99 -1.86
N ALA A 157 13.09 0.06 -1.62
CA ALA A 157 11.66 0.34 -1.66
C ALA A 157 11.22 1.36 -0.60
N LEU A 158 11.78 1.29 0.61
CA LEU A 158 11.41 2.18 1.71
C LEU A 158 12.26 3.46 1.78
N SER A 159 13.27 3.62 0.93
CA SER A 159 14.13 4.82 0.91
C SER A 159 13.38 6.14 0.65
N GLN A 160 12.23 6.05 0.00
CA GLN A 160 11.32 7.16 -0.28
C GLN A 160 10.30 7.44 0.83
N VAL A 161 10.19 6.53 1.81
CA VAL A 161 9.23 6.67 2.90
C VAL A 161 9.91 7.48 4.00
N PRO A 162 9.34 8.65 4.40
CA PRO A 162 9.93 9.47 5.47
C PRO A 162 10.15 8.66 6.75
N SER A 163 11.20 8.98 7.51
CA SER A 163 11.54 8.22 8.72
C SER A 163 10.47 8.38 9.81
N GLU A 164 9.78 9.52 9.83
CA GLU A 164 8.67 9.85 10.72
C GLU A 164 7.35 9.14 10.36
N ALA A 165 7.24 8.57 9.16
CA ALA A 165 6.02 7.90 8.73
C ALA A 165 5.82 6.56 9.48
N LEU A 166 4.57 6.19 9.73
CA LEU A 166 4.25 4.96 10.47
C LEU A 166 4.71 3.71 9.70
N ARG A 167 5.25 2.73 10.42
CA ARG A 167 5.62 1.42 9.86
C ARG A 167 4.71 0.33 10.43
N SER A 168 3.96 -0.34 9.57
CA SER A 168 3.10 -1.47 9.94
C SER A 168 3.72 -2.78 9.46
N LEU A 169 4.25 -3.57 10.39
CA LEU A 169 4.75 -4.91 10.07
C LEU A 169 3.57 -5.85 9.80
N GLU A 170 3.40 -6.26 8.54
CA GLU A 170 2.38 -7.23 8.15
C GLU A 170 2.97 -8.63 8.06
N LEU A 171 2.26 -9.61 8.64
CA LEU A 171 2.73 -10.99 8.75
C LEU A 171 1.62 -11.97 8.37
N PRO A 172 1.97 -13.15 7.80
CA PRO A 172 1.00 -14.20 7.56
C PRO A 172 0.29 -14.64 8.84
N GLN A 173 -0.99 -15.02 8.70
CA GLN A 173 -1.75 -15.54 9.82
C GLN A 173 -1.08 -16.79 10.41
N GLY A 174 -0.93 -16.82 11.74
CA GLY A 174 -0.29 -17.94 12.43
C GLY A 174 1.24 -17.89 12.45
N CYS A 175 1.84 -16.77 12.02
CA CYS A 175 3.28 -16.54 12.11
C CYS A 175 3.78 -16.77 13.56
N PRO A 176 4.75 -17.67 13.79
CA PRO A 176 5.29 -17.95 15.11
C PRO A 176 6.07 -16.76 15.65
N MET A 177 6.09 -16.59 16.98
CA MET A 177 6.78 -15.48 17.65
C MET A 177 8.27 -15.35 17.27
N SER A 178 8.94 -16.46 16.95
CA SER A 178 10.32 -16.46 16.47
C SER A 178 10.49 -15.76 15.11
N GLU A 179 9.51 -15.87 14.22
CA GLU A 179 9.49 -15.15 12.94
C GLU A 179 9.21 -13.67 13.14
N ILE A 180 8.23 -13.33 13.99
CA ILE A 180 7.96 -11.94 14.37
C ILE A 180 9.25 -11.27 14.87
N LYS A 181 9.96 -11.94 15.79
CA LYS A 181 11.21 -11.43 16.34
C LYS A 181 12.28 -11.24 15.25
N ARG A 182 12.46 -12.22 14.36
CA ARG A 182 13.42 -12.11 13.26
C ARG A 182 13.09 -10.94 12.33
N ALA A 183 11.83 -10.75 11.98
CA ALA A 183 11.41 -9.62 11.16
C ALA A 183 11.70 -8.28 11.85
N CYS A 184 11.38 -8.14 13.14
CA CYS A 184 11.73 -6.93 13.90
C CYS A 184 13.25 -6.70 13.99
N ASP A 185 14.03 -7.76 14.22
CA ASP A 185 15.49 -7.67 14.31
C ASP A 185 16.11 -7.29 12.95
N TYR A 186 15.57 -7.82 11.84
CA TYR A 186 15.93 -7.43 10.48
C TYR A 186 15.65 -5.94 10.23
N LEU A 187 14.44 -5.47 10.54
CA LEU A 187 14.06 -4.07 10.32
C LEU A 187 14.93 -3.10 11.11
N ARG A 188 15.20 -3.39 12.39
CA ARG A 188 16.13 -2.60 13.22
C ARG A 188 17.55 -2.62 12.66
N GLY A 189 18.04 -3.79 12.28
CA GLY A 189 19.39 -3.97 11.74
C GLY A 189 19.59 -3.24 10.41
N ALA A 190 18.52 -3.09 9.62
CA ALA A 190 18.51 -2.37 8.35
C ALA A 190 18.08 -0.89 8.48
N HIS A 191 17.76 -0.40 9.69
CA HIS A 191 17.22 0.94 9.94
C HIS A 191 15.93 1.25 9.17
N LEU A 192 15.04 0.27 9.08
CA LEU A 192 13.75 0.34 8.37
C LEU A 192 12.54 0.44 9.29
N ASP A 193 12.73 0.39 10.61
CA ASP A 193 11.67 0.47 11.62
C ASP A 193 11.18 1.90 11.90
N GLY A 194 11.78 2.90 11.24
CA GLY A 194 11.41 4.31 11.33
C GLY A 194 11.92 4.98 12.60
N ASP A 195 11.66 6.28 12.72
CA ASP A 195 11.88 7.00 13.96
C ASP A 195 10.87 6.53 15.02
N PRO A 196 11.26 6.47 16.30
CA PRO A 196 10.30 6.17 17.35
C PRO A 196 9.18 7.22 17.29
N PRO A 197 7.90 6.80 17.44
CA PRO A 197 6.81 7.76 17.48
C PRO A 197 7.05 8.75 18.62
N SER A 198 6.66 10.01 18.40
CA SER A 198 6.69 11.01 19.46
C SER A 198 6.04 10.43 20.72
N PRO A 199 6.68 10.57 21.89
CA PRO A 199 6.05 10.12 23.14
C PRO A 199 4.69 10.79 23.25
N PRO A 200 3.64 10.07 23.71
CA PRO A 200 2.32 10.67 23.85
C PRO A 200 2.43 11.95 24.69
N CYS A 201 1.95 13.07 24.13
CA CYS A 201 1.76 14.28 24.90
C CYS A 201 0.71 13.96 25.96
N ASP A 202 1.15 14.01 27.22
CA ASP A 202 0.50 13.49 28.42
C ASP A 202 0.34 11.96 28.48
N PRO A 203 0.89 11.29 29.53
CA PRO A 203 0.43 9.94 29.84
C PRO A 203 -1.07 10.03 30.10
N PHE A 204 -1.85 9.19 29.42
CA PHE A 204 -3.22 8.93 29.86
C PHE A 204 -3.18 8.73 31.38
N PRO A 205 -3.95 9.50 32.18
CA PRO A 205 -4.01 9.25 33.59
C PRO A 205 -4.48 7.81 33.76
N ILE A 206 -3.60 6.96 34.26
CA ILE A 206 -3.99 5.62 34.69
C ILE A 206 -4.98 5.87 35.82
N ILE A 207 -6.27 5.66 35.54
CA ILE A 207 -7.32 5.70 36.56
C ILE A 207 -6.95 4.62 37.58
N GLY A 208 -6.31 5.01 38.68
CA GLY A 208 -5.84 4.08 39.71
C GLY A 208 -4.47 4.39 40.32
N SER A 209 -3.68 5.34 39.81
CA SER A 209 -2.48 5.76 40.54
C SER A 209 -2.88 6.47 41.85
N PRO A 210 -2.46 5.98 43.03
CA PRO A 210 -2.73 6.67 44.28
C PRO A 210 -2.04 8.05 44.27
N PRO A 211 -2.62 9.06 44.93
CA PRO A 211 -1.96 10.36 45.06
C PRO A 211 -0.59 10.15 45.72
N GLU A 212 0.45 10.67 45.08
CA GLU A 212 1.78 10.74 45.69
C GLU A 212 1.69 11.69 46.90
N GLU A 213 2.08 11.18 48.08
CA GLU A 213 2.21 11.94 49.33
C GLU A 213 3.49 12.78 49.36
#